data_AF-A0A9Q3M9R9-F1
#
_entry.id   AF-A0A9Q3M9R9-F1
#
_cell.length_a   1.000
_cell.length_b   1.000
_cell.length_c   1.000
_cell.angle_alpha   90.00
_cell.angle_beta   90.00
_cell.angle_gamma   90.00
#
_symmetry.space_group_name_H-M   'P 1'
#
loop_
_entity.id
_entity.type
_entity.pdbx_description
1 polymer ?
#
loop_
_entity_poly.entity_id
_entity_poly.type
_entity_poly.pdbx_seq_one_letter_code
_entity_poly.pdbx_strand_id
1 'polypeptide(L)'
;MIMGLTEMVVAKMAYCYAIAERGLNAFDATDLLDLLMGRRDDIFNFVGRPVEDEHLAMLRLHKFYFRKRGDIITVIVHLFASFGGPKHEVVIGPDRQL
;
A
#
# COMPACT_ATOMS: atom_id res chain seq x y z
N MET A 1 -8.93 -19.82 -10.75
CA MET A 1 -8.08 -19.11 -9.77
C MET A 1 -8.44 -17.64 -9.87
N ILE A 2 -9.07 -17.05 -8.84
CA ILE A 2 -9.37 -15.62 -8.85
C ILE A 2 -8.02 -14.91 -8.58
N MET A 3 -7.41 -14.37 -9.63
CA MET A 3 -6.18 -13.58 -9.49
C MET A 3 -6.47 -12.34 -8.62
N GLY A 4 -5.55 -11.94 -7.75
CA GLY A 4 -5.65 -10.65 -7.04
C GLY A 4 -6.21 -10.67 -5.60
N LEU A 5 -6.59 -11.82 -5.04
CA LEU A 5 -7.18 -11.88 -3.69
C LEU A 5 -6.20 -11.42 -2.59
N THR A 6 -4.93 -11.85 -2.69
CA THR A 6 -3.90 -11.46 -1.72
C THR A 6 -3.55 -9.98 -1.85
N GLU A 7 -3.49 -9.48 -3.08
CA GLU A 7 -3.24 -8.09 -3.42
C GLU A 7 -4.36 -7.20 -2.87
N MET A 8 -5.62 -7.63 -2.95
CA MET A 8 -6.76 -6.90 -2.38
C MET A 8 -6.68 -6.79 -0.85
N VAL A 9 -6.22 -7.85 -0.17
CA VAL A 9 -5.98 -7.81 1.29
C VAL A 9 -4.88 -6.80 1.61
N VAL A 10 -3.78 -6.82 0.86
CA VAL A 10 -2.66 -5.91 1.02
C VAL A 10 -3.08 -4.46 0.76
N ALA A 11 -3.86 -4.20 -0.29
CA ALA A 11 -4.42 -2.89 -0.61
C ALA A 11 -5.26 -2.34 0.55
N LYS A 12 -6.13 -3.17 1.13
CA LYS A 12 -6.96 -2.78 2.28
C LYS A 12 -6.11 -2.48 3.52
N MET A 13 -5.08 -3.28 3.79
CA MET A 13 -4.15 -3.03 4.91
C MET A 13 -3.41 -1.70 4.73
N ALA A 14 -2.90 -1.44 3.52
CA ALA A 14 -2.23 -0.19 3.19
C ALA A 14 -3.14 1.03 3.35
N TYR A 15 -4.38 0.95 2.86
CA TYR A 15 -5.38 2.00 3.05
C TYR A 15 -5.66 2.27 4.53
N CYS A 16 -5.94 1.24 5.32
CA CYS A 16 -6.22 1.39 6.76
C CYS A 16 -5.02 1.99 7.51
N TYR A 17 -3.79 1.55 7.20
CA TYR A 17 -2.58 2.14 7.76
C TYR A 17 -2.45 3.62 7.38
N ALA A 18 -2.65 3.96 6.10
CA ALA A 18 -2.53 5.33 5.62
C ALA A 18 -3.49 6.28 6.34
N ILE A 19 -4.74 5.85 6.52
CA ILE A 19 -5.77 6.59 7.23
C ILE A 19 -5.45 6.72 8.73
N ALA A 20 -4.96 5.65 9.36
CA ALA A 20 -4.62 5.67 10.78
C ALA A 20 -3.49 6.66 11.10
N GLU A 21 -2.49 6.76 10.24
CA GLU A 21 -1.30 7.59 10.49
C GLU A 21 -1.45 9.05 10.05
N ARG A 22 -2.20 9.32 8.96
CA ARG A 22 -2.28 10.67 8.36
C ARG A 22 -3.70 11.24 8.28
N GLY A 23 -4.73 10.44 8.56
CA GLY A 23 -6.12 10.85 8.46
C GLY A 23 -6.70 10.82 7.05
N LEU A 24 -8.02 11.02 6.96
CA LEU A 24 -8.82 10.90 5.73
C LEU A 24 -8.54 11.96 4.66
N ASN A 25 -8.00 13.12 5.05
CA ASN A 25 -7.85 14.28 4.18
C ASN A 25 -6.41 14.49 3.67
N ALA A 26 -5.46 13.64 4.06
CA ALA A 26 -4.05 13.83 3.71
C ALA A 26 -3.70 13.48 2.25
N PHE A 27 -4.54 12.70 1.59
CA PHE A 27 -4.31 12.21 0.23
C PHE A 27 -5.64 11.98 -0.49
N ASP A 28 -5.59 11.91 -1.82
CA ASP A 28 -6.74 11.55 -2.63
C ASP A 28 -6.80 10.05 -2.89
N ALA A 29 -7.46 9.31 -2.00
CA ALA A 29 -7.61 7.85 -2.09
C ALA A 29 -8.82 7.39 -2.92
N THR A 30 -9.45 8.28 -3.70
CA THR A 30 -10.69 7.98 -4.44
C THR A 30 -10.55 6.72 -5.31
N ASP A 31 -9.48 6.64 -6.09
CA ASP A 31 -9.21 5.51 -6.99
C ASP A 31 -9.00 4.19 -6.24
N LEU A 32 -8.23 4.21 -5.15
CA LEU A 32 -7.99 3.04 -4.32
C LEU A 32 -9.28 2.60 -3.61
N LEU A 33 -10.11 3.54 -3.17
CA LEU A 33 -11.41 3.25 -2.58
C LEU A 33 -12.37 2.61 -3.59
N ASP A 34 -12.41 3.09 -4.83
CA ASP A 34 -13.21 2.50 -5.88
C ASP A 34 -12.80 1.05 -6.17
N LEU A 35 -11.50 0.77 -6.17
CA LEU A 35 -10.98 -0.59 -6.23
C LEU A 35 -11.44 -1.44 -5.03
N LEU A 36 -11.27 -0.95 -3.80
CA LEU A 36 -11.65 -1.66 -2.58
C LEU A 36 -13.16 -1.89 -2.45
N MET A 37 -13.98 -1.04 -3.08
CA MET A 37 -15.43 -1.17 -3.15
C MET A 37 -15.90 -2.06 -4.31
N GLY A 38 -15.00 -2.60 -5.13
CA GLY A 38 -15.32 -3.44 -6.28
C GLY A 38 -15.90 -2.67 -7.47
N ARG A 39 -15.70 -1.34 -7.51
CA ARG A 39 -16.04 -0.49 -8.67
C ARG A 39 -14.97 -0.53 -9.76
N ARG A 40 -13.78 -1.06 -9.44
CA ARG A 40 -12.68 -1.33 -10.36
C ARG A 40 -12.16 -2.76 -10.15
N ASP A 41 -11.54 -3.32 -11.18
CA ASP A 41 -10.95 -4.67 -11.19
C ASP A 41 -9.45 -4.68 -11.57
N ASP A 42 -8.84 -3.51 -11.66
CA ASP A 42 -7.46 -3.31 -12.12
C ASP A 42 -6.43 -3.28 -10.97
N ILE A 43 -6.51 -4.25 -10.05
CA ILE A 43 -5.69 -4.32 -8.81
C ILE A 43 -4.18 -4.17 -9.03
N PHE A 44 -3.66 -4.65 -10.17
CA PHE A 44 -2.23 -4.58 -10.48
C PHE A 44 -1.74 -3.17 -10.87
N ASN A 45 -2.65 -2.22 -11.09
CA ASN A 45 -2.30 -0.79 -11.19
C ASN A 45 -2.02 -0.17 -9.80
N PHE A 46 -2.44 -0.83 -8.72
CA PHE A 46 -2.33 -0.31 -7.35
C PHE A 46 -1.34 -1.06 -6.50
N VAL A 47 -1.21 -2.38 -6.69
CA VAL A 47 -0.38 -3.25 -5.85
C VAL A 47 0.70 -3.90 -6.71
N GLY A 48 1.95 -3.67 -6.33
CA GLY A 48 3.10 -4.26 -7.00
C GLY A 48 4.24 -4.56 -6.02
N ARG A 49 5.40 -4.90 -6.56
CA ARG A 49 6.64 -5.02 -5.78
C ARG A 49 7.33 -3.65 -5.72
N PRO A 50 7.94 -3.27 -4.59
CA PRO A 50 8.71 -2.04 -4.54
C PRO A 50 9.88 -2.10 -5.52
N VAL A 51 10.12 -0.99 -6.24
CA VAL A 51 11.27 -0.85 -7.15
C VAL A 51 12.59 -0.83 -6.37
N GLU A 52 12.59 -0.17 -5.21
CA GLU A 52 13.75 -0.03 -4.35
C GLU A 52 13.59 -0.89 -3.10
N ASP A 53 14.56 -1.78 -2.90
CA ASP A 53 14.61 -2.68 -1.76
C ASP A 53 15.34 -2.01 -0.59
N GLU A 54 14.59 -1.51 0.38
CA GLU A 54 15.17 -1.04 1.64
C GLU A 54 15.52 -2.24 2.53
N HIS A 55 16.78 -2.30 2.96
CA HIS A 55 17.23 -3.18 4.04
C HIS A 55 16.82 -2.58 5.38
N LEU A 56 15.62 -2.92 5.82
CA LEU A 56 15.11 -2.53 7.14
C LEU A 56 15.47 -3.62 8.15
N ALA A 57 15.85 -3.23 9.36
CA ALA A 57 16.11 -4.16 10.44
C ALA A 57 14.91 -5.10 10.65
N MET A 58 15.13 -6.41 10.49
CA MET A 58 14.11 -7.48 10.48
C MET A 58 13.59 -7.84 11.89
N LEU A 59 13.43 -6.84 12.76
CA LEU A 59 13.08 -7.04 14.17
C LEU A 59 11.56 -7.12 14.43
N ARG A 60 10.73 -6.77 13.44
CA ARG A 60 9.25 -6.74 13.57
C ARG A 60 8.59 -7.75 12.63
N LEU A 61 7.49 -8.36 13.08
CA LEU A 61 6.72 -9.35 12.31
C LEU A 61 6.07 -8.72 11.07
N HIS A 62 5.50 -7.52 11.20
CA HIS A 62 4.94 -6.75 10.09
C HIS A 62 5.52 -5.35 10.11
N LYS A 63 5.75 -4.77 8.93
CA LYS A 63 6.20 -3.39 8.79
C LYS A 63 5.42 -2.67 7.70
N PHE A 64 4.98 -1.46 8.06
CA PHE A 64 4.28 -0.52 7.18
C PHE A 64 5.02 0.81 7.24
N TYR A 65 5.19 1.47 6.10
CA TYR A 65 5.74 2.82 6.06
C TYR A 65 5.36 3.52 4.76
N PHE A 66 5.33 4.84 4.81
CA PHE A 66 5.06 5.67 3.64
C PHE A 66 6.31 5.83 2.77
N ARG A 67 6.08 5.93 1.47
CA ARG A 67 7.03 6.42 0.49
C ARG A 67 6.32 7.46 -0.38
N LYS A 68 7.09 8.45 -0.86
CA LYS A 68 6.59 9.47 -1.78
C LYS A 68 7.32 9.31 -3.10
N ARG A 69 6.57 9.22 -4.20
CA ARG A 69 7.09 9.15 -5.57
C ARG A 69 6.49 10.30 -6.37
N GLY A 70 7.23 11.39 -6.50
CA GLY A 70 6.67 12.63 -7.04
C GLY A 70 5.56 13.17 -6.12
N ASP A 71 4.37 13.32 -6.69
CA ASP A 71 3.14 13.73 -5.99
C ASP A 71 2.33 12.55 -5.45
N ILE A 72 2.71 11.31 -5.73
CA ILE A 72 1.98 10.11 -5.30
C ILE A 72 2.51 9.60 -3.95
N ILE A 73 1.58 9.35 -3.02
CA ILE A 73 1.85 8.62 -1.79
C ILE A 73 1.66 7.13 -2.02
N THR A 74 2.66 6.36 -1.61
CA THR A 74 2.60 4.90 -1.56
C THR A 74 2.83 4.40 -0.13
N VAL A 75 2.34 3.20 0.15
CA VAL A 75 2.63 2.49 1.40
C VAL A 75 3.33 1.18 1.05
N ILE A 76 4.48 0.96 1.70
CA ILE A 76 5.15 -0.33 1.66
C ILE A 76 4.55 -1.22 2.74
N VAL A 77 4.07 -2.39 2.33
CA VAL A 77 3.52 -3.44 3.20
C VAL A 77 4.47 -4.63 3.17
N HIS A 78 5.17 -4.86 4.28
CA HIS A 78 6.07 -5.99 4.46
C HIS A 78 5.50 -6.93 5.52
N LEU A 79 4.82 -7.97 5.06
CA LEU A 79 4.22 -8.99 5.94
C LEU A 79 5.26 -10.06 6.26
N PHE A 80 5.30 -10.53 7.50
CA PHE A 80 6.25 -11.54 7.97
C PHE A 80 7.72 -11.13 7.70
N ALA A 81 8.02 -9.85 7.96
CA ALA A 81 9.31 -9.24 7.64
C ALA A 81 10.49 -9.93 8.34
N SER A 82 10.29 -10.43 9.57
CA SER A 82 11.27 -11.24 10.29
C SER A 82 11.58 -12.59 9.66
N PHE A 83 10.75 -13.05 8.71
CA PHE A 83 10.90 -14.32 7.99
C PHE A 83 11.23 -14.11 6.50
N GLY A 84 11.56 -12.88 6.08
CA GLY A 84 11.81 -12.57 4.67
C GLY A 84 10.57 -12.65 3.78
N GLY A 85 9.39 -12.39 4.36
CA GLY A 85 8.13 -12.38 3.62
C GLY A 85 8.07 -11.34 2.50
N PRO A 86 7.06 -11.41 1.62
CA PRO A 86 6.97 -10.52 0.48
C PRO A 86 6.72 -9.06 0.89
N LYS A 87 7.40 -8.15 0.17
CA LYS A 87 7.13 -6.71 0.21
C LYS A 87 6.21 -6.33 -0.94
N HIS A 88 5.21 -5.53 -0.63
CA HIS A 88 4.32 -4.93 -1.61
C HIS A 88 4.40 -3.41 -1.49
N GLU A 89 4.37 -2.73 -2.62
CA GLU A 89 4.16 -1.29 -2.68
C GLU A 89 2.73 -1.05 -3.17
N VAL A 90 1.96 -0.29 -2.38
CA VAL A 90 0.58 0.05 -2.68
C VAL A 90 0.46 1.54 -2.97
N VAL A 91 -0.13 1.89 -4.10
CA VAL A 91 -0.49 3.26 -4.44
C VAL A 91 -1.70 3.69 -3.61
N ILE A 92 -1.53 4.73 -2.79
CA ILE A 92 -2.62 5.33 -2.02
C ILE A 92 -3.33 6.40 -2.83
N GLY A 93 -2.54 7.27 -3.46
CA GLY A 93 -3.02 8.35 -4.31
C GLY A 93 -2.22 9.64 -4.15
N PRO A 94 -2.61 10.72 -4.86
CA PRO A 94 -1.95 12.02 -4.78
C PRO A 94 -1.92 12.60 -3.35
N ASP A 95 -0.80 13.20 -2.98
CA ASP A 95 -0.63 13.95 -1.74
C ASP A 95 -1.45 15.25 -1.78
N ARG A 96 -2.28 15.51 -0.76
CA ARG A 96 -3.08 16.74 -0.67
C ARG A 96 -2.38 17.86 0.13
N GLN A 97 -1.19 17.62 0.68
CA GLN A 97 -0.46 18.60 1.49
C GLN A 97 0.42 19.56 0.67
N LEU A 98 0.03 19.88 -0.57
CA LEU A 98 0.64 20.93 -1.39
C LEU A 98 -0.11 22.26 -1.24
#